data_AF-A0A924Q4W2-F1
#
_entry.id   AF-A0A924Q4W2-F1
#
_cell.length_a   1.000
_cell.length_b   1.000
_cell.length_c   1.000
_cell.angle_alpha   90.00
_cell.angle_beta   90.00
_cell.angle_gamma   90.00
#
_symmetry.space_group_name_H-M   'P 1'
#
loop_
_entity.id
_entity.type
_entity.pdbx_description
1 polymer ?
#
loop_
_entity_poly.entity_id
_entity_poly.type
_entity_poly.pdbx_seq_one_letter_code
_entity_poly.pdbx_strand_id
1 'polypeptide(L)' 'MSDLEKAAHTPMMTQYLGIKAEYPETLVLYRMGDFYELFYADAQKAARLLNITLTQRGQSGGAPVVMAGVPF' A
#
# COMPACT_ATOMS: atom_id res chain seq x y z
N MET A 1 10.66 -13.32 -4.11
CA MET A 1 9.71 -13.47 -2.99
C MET A 1 9.38 -14.95 -2.85
N SER A 2 9.73 -15.54 -1.72
CA SER A 2 9.44 -16.95 -1.42
C SER A 2 7.94 -17.16 -1.17
N ASP A 3 7.44 -18.39 -1.30
CA ASP A 3 6.01 -18.66 -1.11
C ASP A 3 5.55 -18.46 0.36
N LEU A 4 6.47 -18.62 1.31
CA LEU A 4 6.25 -18.30 2.73
C LEU A 4 5.98 -16.81 2.97
N GLU A 5 6.71 -15.93 2.26
CA GLU A 5 6.48 -14.47 2.35
C GLU A 5 5.14 -14.08 1.72
N LYS A 6 4.74 -14.71 0.62
CA LYS A 6 3.43 -14.46 0.00
C LYS A 6 2.27 -14.91 0.90
N ALA A 7 2.42 -16.03 1.59
CA ALA A 7 1.40 -16.55 2.52
C ALA A 7 1.21 -15.64 3.75
N ALA A 8 2.23 -14.89 4.15
CA ALA A 8 2.14 -13.93 5.25
C ALA A 8 1.32 -12.68 4.90
N HIS A 9 1.11 -12.40 3.61
CA HIS A 9 0.37 -11.24 3.13
C HIS A 9 -1.05 -11.60 2.71
N THR A 10 -1.98 -10.66 2.89
CA THR A 10 -3.33 -10.81 2.33
C THR A 10 -3.25 -10.85 0.80
N PRO A 11 -4.20 -11.50 0.09
CA PRO A 11 -4.17 -11.58 -1.37
C PRO A 11 -4.05 -10.21 -2.07
N MET A 12 -4.74 -9.19 -1.53
CA MET A 12 -4.66 -7.82 -2.04
C MET A 12 -3.25 -7.23 -1.87
N MET A 13 -2.64 -7.41 -0.69
CA MET A 13 -1.30 -6.88 -0.45
C MET A 13 -0.23 -7.60 -1.27
N THR A 14 -0.37 -8.90 -1.51
CA THR A 14 0.51 -9.65 -2.41
C THR A 14 0.46 -9.08 -3.83
N GLN A 15 -0.73 -8.72 -4.32
CA GLN A 15 -0.87 -8.08 -5.63
C GLN A 15 -0.25 -6.67 -5.65
N TYR A 16 -0.55 -5.83 -4.65
CA TYR A 16 0.03 -4.50 -4.54
C TYR A 16 1.56 -4.53 -4.51
N LEU A 17 2.16 -5.41 -3.69
CA LEU A 17 3.61 -5.55 -3.55
C LEU A 17 4.25 -6.06 -4.85
N GLY A 18 3.57 -6.92 -5.61
CA GLY A 18 4.00 -7.33 -6.94
C GLY A 18 4.10 -6.14 -7.90
N ILE A 19 3.05 -5.32 -7.97
CA ILE A 19 3.04 -4.10 -8.81
C ILE A 19 4.11 -3.12 -8.32
N LYS A 20 4.21 -2.90 -7.01
CA LYS A 20 5.19 -1.98 -6.43
C LYS A 20 6.64 -2.40 -6.72
N ALA A 21 6.92 -3.70 -6.82
CA ALA A 21 8.24 -4.19 -7.20
C ALA A 21 8.64 -3.82 -8.64
N GLU A 22 7.68 -3.61 -9.54
CA GLU A 22 7.93 -3.09 -10.89
C GLU A 22 8.20 -1.57 -10.89
N TYR A 23 7.76 -0.85 -9.84
CA TYR A 23 7.89 0.60 -9.70
C TYR A 23 8.47 1.00 -8.32
N PRO A 24 9.70 0.58 -7.98
CA PRO A 24 10.25 0.73 -6.62
C PRO A 24 10.34 2.19 -6.16
N GLU A 25 10.73 3.10 -7.05
CA GLU A 25 10.97 4.51 -6.73
C GLU A 25 9.78 5.45 -6.99
N THR A 26 8.71 4.92 -7.59
CA THR A 26 7.52 5.69 -7.97
C THR A 26 6.38 5.43 -7.01
N LEU A 27 5.58 6.45 -6.69
CA LEU A 27 4.35 6.27 -5.92
C LEU A 27 3.33 5.47 -6.75
N VAL A 28 2.83 4.36 -6.20
CA VAL A 28 1.78 3.55 -6.83
C VAL A 28 0.43 3.94 -6.25
N LEU A 29 -0.41 4.61 -7.06
CA LEU A 29 -1.81 4.85 -6.77
C LEU A 29 -2.61 3.59 -7.09
N TYR A 30 -2.91 2.79 -6.08
CA TYR A 30 -3.62 1.52 -6.23
C TYR A 30 -5.12 1.72 -6.07
N ARG A 31 -5.91 1.32 -7.07
CA ARG A 31 -7.36 1.55 -7.06
C ARG A 31 -8.06 0.58 -6.12
N MET A 32 -8.78 1.12 -5.15
CA MET A 32 -9.61 0.41 -4.18
C MET A 32 -11.02 1.01 -4.16
N GLY A 33 -11.91 0.49 -5.00
CA GLY A 33 -13.24 1.06 -5.21
C GLY A 33 -13.16 2.46 -5.80
N ASP A 34 -13.69 3.44 -5.06
CA ASP A 34 -13.76 4.86 -5.44
C ASP A 34 -12.56 5.67 -4.90
N PHE A 35 -11.52 5.00 -4.42
CA PHE A 35 -10.29 5.64 -3.94
C PHE A 35 -9.05 5.12 -4.69
N TYR A 36 -8.06 5.99 -4.80
CA TYR A 36 -6.68 5.61 -5.02
C TYR A 36 -5.94 5.61 -3.68
N GLU A 37 -5.52 4.44 -3.24
CA GLU A 37 -4.80 4.23 -2.00
C GLU A 37 -3.32 3.94 -2.26
N LEU A 38 -2.49 4.41 -1.34
CA LEU A 38 -1.06 4.11 -1.27
C LEU A 38 -0.80 3.42 0.07
N PHE A 39 0.21 2.54 0.12
CA PHE A 39 0.52 1.75 1.30
C PHE A 39 1.97 1.93 1.77
N TYR A 40 2.23 1.66 3.05
CA TYR A 40 3.55 1.67 3.68
C TYR A 40 4.34 2.98 3.46
N ALA A 41 5.53 2.90 2.86
CA ALA A 41 6.40 4.05 2.61
C ALA A 41 5.77 5.05 1.64
N ASP A 42 5.06 4.56 0.61
CA ASP A 42 4.36 5.42 -0.34
C ASP A 42 3.25 6.21 0.38
N ALA A 43 2.51 5.58 1.29
CA ALA A 43 1.50 6.26 2.11
C ALA A 43 2.10 7.40 2.95
N GLN A 44 3.23 7.14 3.63
CA GLN A 44 3.90 8.15 4.45
C GLN A 44 4.41 9.32 3.61
N LYS A 45 4.97 9.04 2.44
CA LYS A 45 5.46 10.04 1.50
C LYS A 45 4.31 10.87 0.94
N ALA A 46 3.23 10.23 0.48
CA ALA A 46 2.05 10.90 -0.05
C ALA A 46 1.35 11.77 1.01
N ALA A 47 1.21 11.28 2.25
CA ALA A 47 0.62 12.06 3.34
C ALA A 47 1.34 13.40 3.57
N ARG A 48 2.68 13.39 3.54
CA ARG A 48 3.49 14.61 3.70
C ARG A 48 3.42 15.52 2.47
N LEU A 49 3.51 14.95 1.27
CA LEU A 49 3.55 15.71 0.02
C LEU A 49 2.20 16.33 -0.35
N LEU A 50 1.11 15.60 -0.11
CA LEU A 50 -0.24 15.99 -0.52
C LEU A 50 -1.08 16.54 0.63
N ASN A 51 -0.52 16.57 1.84
CA ASN A 51 -1.22 16.98 3.06
C ASN A 51 -2.55 16.23 3.27
N ILE A 52 -2.49 14.90 3.15
CA ILE A 52 -3.63 14.00 3.38
C ILE A 52 -3.41 13.15 4.63
N THR A 53 -4.50 12.71 5.25
CA THR A 53 -4.44 11.91 6.48
C THR A 53 -3.70 10.60 6.26
N LEU A 54 -2.68 10.36 7.10
CA LEU A 54 -2.04 9.05 7.24
C LEU A 54 -2.84 8.21 8.26
N THR A 55 -3.26 7.02 7.86
CA THR A 55 -4.01 6.09 8.72
C THR A 55 -3.48 4.67 8.56
N GLN A 56 -4.11 3.70 9.21
CA GLN A 56 -3.78 2.28 9.08
C GLN A 56 -5.02 1.40 9.12
N ARG A 57 -4.97 0.26 8.43
CA ARG A 57 -6.06 -0.73 8.37
C ARG A 57 -5.50 -2.13 8.51
N GLY A 58 -6.13 -2.94 9.36
CA GLY A 58 -5.86 -4.37 9.46
C GLY A 58 -4.37 -4.69 9.67
N GLN A 59 -3.97 -5.91 9.28
CA GLN A 59 -2.58 -6.37 9.36
C GLN A 59 -2.25 -7.22 8.13
N SER A 60 -0.99 -7.18 7.70
CA SER A 60 -0.44 -8.01 6.60
C SER A 60 1.07 -8.15 6.80
N GLY A 61 1.61 -9.36 6.65
CA GLY A 61 3.03 -9.62 6.91
C GLY A 61 3.44 -9.43 8.37
N GLY A 62 2.49 -9.61 9.30
CA GLY A 62 2.73 -9.42 10.74
C GLY A 62 2.74 -7.98 11.23
N ALA A 63 2.48 -6.99 10.36
CA ALA A 63 2.46 -5.57 10.70
C ALA A 63 1.16 -4.88 10.24
N PRO A 64 0.76 -3.76 10.87
CA PRO A 64 -0.34 -2.94 10.38
C PRO A 64 -0.08 -2.40 8.98
N VAL A 65 -1.12 -2.36 8.12
CA VAL A 65 -1.00 -1.76 6.79
C VAL A 65 -1.24 -0.26 6.92
N VAL A 66 -0.16 0.52 6.92
CA VAL A 66 -0.20 1.98 6.87
C VAL A 66 -0.68 2.42 5.49
N MET A 67 -1.62 3.37 5.42
CA MET A 67 -2.27 3.79 4.19
C MET A 67 -2.64 5.28 4.17
N ALA A 68 -2.75 5.83 2.97
CA ALA A 68 -3.32 7.13 2.69
C ALA A 68 -3.99 7.08 1.31
N GLY A 69 -5.01 7.90 1.05
CA GLY A 69 -5.72 7.84 -0.23
C GLY A 69 -6.48 9.11 -0.58
N VAL A 70 -6.87 9.18 -1.85
CA VAL A 70 -7.65 10.28 -2.44
C VAL A 70 -8.85 9.70 -3.21
N PRO A 71 -10.01 10.38 -3.22
CA PRO A 71 -11.16 9.93 -4.00
C PRO A 71 -10.89 10.06 -5.51
N PHE A 72 -11.57 9.22 -6.29
CA PHE A 72 -11.64 9.29 -7.76
C PHE A 72 -12.76 10.25 -8.22
#